data_AF-A0A564YZW4-F1
#
_entry.id   AF-A0A564YZW4-F1
#
_cell.length_a   1.000
_cell.length_b   1.000
_cell.length_c   1.000
_cell.angle_alpha   90.00
_cell.angle_beta   90.00
_cell.angle_gamma   90.00
#
_symmetry.space_group_name_H-M   'P 1'
#
loop_
_entity.id
_entity.type
_entity.pdbx_description
1 polymer ?
#
loop_
_entity_poly.entity_id
_entity_poly.type
_entity_poly.pdbx_seq_one_letter_code
_entity_poly.pdbx_strand_id
1 'polypeptide(L)'
;MVERFHRHLKSSIIATSSRLYWSERLPIILLAIRNTIKEDLGCCPTEFVFGATLRLPGEMILDSKVRENLNPLHAASFWSLPLWT
;
A
#
# COMPACT_ATOMS: atom_id res chain seq x y z
N MET A 1 16.58 6.68 19.50
CA MET A 1 15.44 6.48 18.57
C MET A 1 15.60 7.24 17.25
N VAL A 2 15.94 8.53 17.27
CA VAL A 2 16.09 9.36 16.05
C VAL A 2 17.16 8.85 15.09
N GLU A 3 18.32 8.42 15.59
CA GLU A 3 19.39 7.90 14.72
C GLU A 3 18.99 6.64 13.94
N ARG A 4 18.31 5.70 14.59
CA ARG A 4 17.81 4.48 13.94
C ARG A 4 16.78 4.83 12.87
N PHE A 5 15.88 5.76 13.16
CA PHE A 5 14.91 6.27 12.21
C PHE A 5 15.60 6.93 10.99
N HIS A 6 16.59 7.79 11.23
CA HIS A 6 17.35 8.41 10.14
C HIS A 6 18.12 7.40 9.28
N ARG A 7 18.69 6.33 9.88
CA ARG A 7 19.32 5.24 9.11
C ARG A 7 18.30 4.53 8.23
N HIS A 8 17.15 4.17 8.79
CA HIS A 8 16.09 3.50 8.04
C HIS A 8 15.56 4.37 6.90
N LEU A 9 15.29 5.65 7.18
CA LEU A 9 14.83 6.62 6.19
C LEU A 9 15.81 6.76 5.02
N LYS A 10 17.12 6.89 5.31
CA LYS A 10 18.15 6.96 4.26
C LYS A 10 18.16 5.70 3.40
N SER A 11 18.09 4.51 4.01
CA SER A 11 18.04 3.24 3.28
C SER A 11 16.80 3.14 2.38
N SER A 12 15.62 3.53 2.86
CA SER A 12 14.39 3.52 2.06
C SER A 12 14.44 4.49 0.88
N ILE A 13 15.03 5.68 1.08
CA ILE A 13 15.24 6.67 0.02
C ILE A 13 16.16 6.12 -1.08
N ILE A 14 17.27 5.50 -0.69
CA ILE A 14 18.25 4.90 -1.62
C ILE A 14 17.61 3.75 -2.41
N ALA A 15 16.80 2.90 -1.76
CA ALA A 15 16.15 1.77 -2.41
C ALA A 15 15.06 2.19 -3.41
N THR A 16 14.40 3.32 -3.17
CA THR A 16 13.18 3.71 -3.91
C THR A 16 13.44 4.76 -5.01
N SER A 17 14.54 5.52 -4.94
CA SER A 17 14.71 6.73 -5.75
C SER A 17 16.02 6.76 -6.54
N SER A 18 15.94 7.20 -7.79
CA SER A 18 17.09 7.80 -8.46
C SER A 18 17.41 9.13 -7.79
N ARG A 19 18.69 9.45 -7.61
CA ARG A 19 19.20 10.57 -6.78
C ARG A 19 18.60 11.95 -7.10
N LEU A 20 17.94 12.12 -8.25
CA LEU A 20 17.38 13.40 -8.70
C LEU A 20 15.94 13.65 -8.20
N TYR A 21 15.15 12.62 -7.93
CA TYR A 21 13.70 12.75 -7.64
C TYR A 21 13.29 12.28 -6.23
N TRP A 22 14.26 12.20 -5.32
CA TRP A 22 14.01 11.67 -3.97
C TRP A 22 13.06 12.54 -3.15
N SER A 23 13.05 13.86 -3.38
CA SER A 23 12.18 14.81 -2.68
C SER A 23 10.71 14.61 -3.05
N GLU A 24 10.41 14.36 -4.33
CA GLU A 24 9.07 14.08 -4.82
C GLU A 24 8.51 12.76 -4.28
N ARG A 25 9.39 11.76 -4.08
CA ARG A 25 9.04 10.46 -3.50
C ARG A 25 9.05 10.48 -1.97
N LEU A 26 9.54 11.54 -1.33
CA LEU A 26 9.68 11.60 0.12
C LEU A 26 8.35 11.40 0.88
N PRO A 27 7.21 12.00 0.47
CA PRO A 27 5.94 11.79 1.16
C PRO A 27 5.48 10.32 1.12
N ILE A 28 5.70 9.62 -0.01
CA ILE A 28 5.32 8.21 -0.16
C ILE A 28 6.21 7.32 0.71
N ILE A 29 7.52 7.62 0.77
CA ILE A 29 8.49 6.88 1.58
C ILE A 29 8.17 7.02 3.07
N LEU A 30 7.88 8.25 3.53
CA LEU A 30 7.49 8.49 4.92
C LEU A 30 6.18 7.78 5.28
N LEU A 31 5.20 7.79 4.38
CA LEU A 31 3.94 7.07 4.57
C LEU A 31 4.17 5.56 4.68
N ALA A 32 5.03 4.99 3.83
CA ALA A 32 5.39 3.58 3.87
C ALA A 32 6.10 3.21 5.18
N ILE A 33 7.06 4.01 5.63
CA ILE A 33 7.77 3.79 6.91
C ILE A 33 6.78 3.82 8.09
N ARG A 34 5.79 4.71 8.04
CA ARG A 34 4.76 4.81 9.08
C ARG A 34 3.81 3.62 9.10
N ASN A 35 3.51 3.05 7.92
CA ASN A 35 2.68 1.86 7.74
C ASN A 35 3.45 0.53 7.74
N THR A 36 4.77 0.54 7.95
CA THR A 36 5.54 -0.69 8.11
C THR A 36 5.49 -1.16 9.56
N ILE A 37 5.12 -2.42 9.76
CA ILE A 37 5.13 -3.04 11.08
C ILE A 37 6.56 -3.00 11.61
N LYS A 38 6.78 -2.35 12.76
CA LYS A 38 8.06 -2.44 13.45
C LYS A 38 8.07 -3.73 14.26
N GLU A 39 8.90 -4.68 13.86
CA GLU A 39 9.07 -5.98 14.53
C GLU A 39 9.38 -5.81 16.03
N ASP A 40 10.15 -4.76 16.40
CA ASP A 40 10.45 -4.41 17.80
C ASP A 40 9.21 -4.11 18.67
N LEU A 41 8.10 -3.65 18.06
CA LEU A 41 6.87 -3.25 18.77
C LEU A 41 5.68 -4.17 18.47
N GLY A 42 5.79 -5.07 17.48
CA GLY A 42 4.68 -5.92 17.03
C GLY A 42 3.48 -5.16 16.44
N CYS A 43 3.62 -3.85 16.24
CA CYS A 43 2.56 -2.95 15.77
C CYS A 43 3.14 -1.86 14.87
N CYS A 44 2.26 -1.32 14.05
CA CYS A 44 2.59 -0.28 13.10
C CYS A 44 2.62 1.09 13.78
N PRO A 45 3.60 1.97 13.49
CA PRO A 45 3.60 3.34 14.01
C PRO A 45 2.29 4.09 13.75
N THR A 46 1.61 3.78 12.64
CA THR A 46 0.27 4.30 12.34
C THR A 46 -0.78 3.89 13.39
N GLU A 47 -0.77 2.63 13.84
CA GLU A 47 -1.71 2.12 14.83
C GLU A 47 -1.52 2.82 16.18
N PHE A 48 -0.29 3.14 16.55
CA PHE A 48 -0.01 3.83 17.81
C PHE A 48 -0.51 5.27 17.83
N VAL A 49 -0.54 5.94 16.67
CA VAL A 49 -0.91 7.36 16.57
C VAL A 49 -2.39 7.54 16.21
N PHE A 50 -2.95 6.65 15.40
CA PHE A 50 -4.32 6.76 14.90
C PHE A 50 -5.25 5.64 15.35
N GLY A 51 -4.76 4.62 16.06
CA GLY A 51 -5.56 3.47 16.47
C GLY A 51 -5.91 2.50 15.33
N ALA A 52 -5.39 2.74 14.12
CA ALA A 52 -5.63 1.91 12.93
C ALA A 52 -4.45 2.00 11.96
N THR A 53 -4.32 1.00 11.08
CA THR A 53 -3.42 1.03 9.92
C THR A 53 -4.00 1.94 8.83
N LEU A 54 -3.15 2.74 8.16
CA LEU A 54 -3.59 3.62 7.08
C LEU A 54 -3.57 2.82 5.78
N ARG A 55 -4.65 2.88 5.01
CA ARG A 55 -4.63 2.33 3.64
C ARG A 55 -3.60 3.07 2.79
N LEU A 56 -2.72 2.32 2.16
CA LEU A 56 -1.76 2.88 1.21
C LEU A 56 -2.45 3.18 -0.13
N PRO A 57 -1.96 4.16 -0.90
CA PRO A 57 -2.49 4.45 -2.24
C PRO A 57 -2.52 3.21 -3.15
N GLY A 58 -1.51 2.34 -3.04
CA GLY A 58 -1.46 1.07 -3.78
C GLY A 58 -2.58 0.10 -3.41
N GLU A 59 -2.97 0.04 -2.13
CA GLU A 59 -4.10 -0.79 -1.67
C GLU A 59 -5.43 -0.24 -2.16
N MET A 60 -5.59 1.08 -2.24
CA MET A 60 -6.80 1.70 -2.81
C MET A 60 -6.95 1.39 -4.30
N ILE A 61 -5.85 1.45 -5.07
CA ILE A 61 -5.86 1.13 -6.50
C ILE A 61 -6.15 -0.36 -6.71
N LEU A 62 -5.55 -1.24 -5.90
CA LEU A 62 -5.80 -2.68 -5.96
C LEU A 62 -7.25 -3.03 -5.60
N ASP A 63 -7.80 -2.42 -4.53
CA ASP A 63 -9.20 -2.56 -4.12
C ASP A 63 -10.15 -2.11 -5.24
N SER A 64 -9.85 -0.99 -5.89
CA SER A 64 -10.62 -0.49 -7.03
C SER A 64 -10.62 -1.48 -8.20
N LYS A 65 -9.44 -2.03 -8.55
CA LYS A 65 -9.31 -3.04 -9.61
C LYS A 65 -10.04 -4.35 -9.28
N VAL A 66 -9.97 -4.80 -8.03
CA VAL A 66 -10.68 -5.99 -7.56
C VAL A 66 -12.19 -5.77 -7.65
N ARG A 67 -12.69 -4.59 -7.24
CA ARG A 67 -14.11 -4.22 -7.35
C ARG A 67 -14.58 -4.12 -8.80
N GLU A 68 -13.75 -3.59 -9.70
CA GLU A 68 -14.03 -3.58 -11.14
C GLU A 68 -14.08 -4.98 -11.76
N ASN A 69 -13.23 -5.92 -11.33
CA ASN A 69 -13.26 -7.32 -11.77
C ASN A 69 -14.46 -8.08 -11.19
N LEU A 70 -14.89 -7.72 -9.98
CA LEU A 70 -16.08 -8.28 -9.33
C LEU A 70 -17.38 -7.66 -9.84
N ASN A 71 -17.36 -6.80 -10.87
CA ASN A 71 -18.61 -6.32 -11.46
C ASN A 71 -19.41 -7.53 -11.96
N PRO A 72 -20.60 -7.80 -11.39
CA PRO A 72 -21.42 -8.94 -11.77
C PRO A 72 -21.87 -8.88 -13.24
N LEU A 73 -21.72 -7.72 -13.89
CA LEU A 73 -21.97 -7.53 -15.32
C LEU A 73 -20.97 -8.27 -16.22
N HIS A 74 -19.71 -8.49 -15.79
CA HIS A 74 -18.76 -9.34 -16.53
C HIS A 74 -18.86 -10.82 -16.13
N ALA A 75 -19.22 -11.13 -14.88
CA ALA A 75 -19.42 -12.50 -14.41
C ALA A 75 -20.73 -13.14 -14.93
N ALA A 76 -21.77 -12.32 -15.18
CA ALA A 76 -23.05 -12.78 -15.74
C ALA A 76 -22.95 -13.26 -17.19
N SER A 77 -21.93 -12.83 -17.94
CA SER A 77 -21.70 -13.30 -19.31
C SER A 77 -21.27 -14.77 -19.38
N PHE A 78 -20.82 -15.37 -18.27
CA PHE A 78 -20.40 -16.78 -18.21
C PHE A 78 -21.54 -17.74 -17.81
N TRP A 79 -22.61 -17.23 -17.20
CA TRP A 79 -23.78 -18.02 -16.77
C TRP A 79 -25.00 -17.82 -17.69
N SER A 80 -24.87 -17.04 -18.76
CA SER A 80 -25.93 -16.77 -19.74
C SER A 80 -25.72 -17.49 -21.08
N LEU A 81 -25.09 -18.67 -21.07
CA LEU A 81 -25.16 -19.63 -22.17
C LEU A 81 -26.29 -20.63 -21.86
N PRO A 82 -27.36 -20.68 -22.66
CA PRO A 82 -28.40 -21.67 -22.50
C PRO A 82 -27.83 -23.05 -22.89
N LEU A 83 -27.60 -23.88 -21.88
CA LEU A 83 -27.51 -25.32 -22.03
C LEU A 83 -28.89 -25.83 -22.47
N TRP A 84 -29.21 -25.74 -23.76
CA TRP A 84 -30.17 -26.59 -24.52
C TRP A 84 -30.26 -26.09 -25.98
N THR A 85 -29.38 -26.61 -26.84
CA THR A 85 -29.68 -27.25 -28.13
C THR A 85 -28.45 -28.04 -28.55
#